data_AF-A0AAD1VKH2-F1
#
_entry.id   AF-A0AAD1VKH2-F1
#
_cell.length_a   1.000
_cell.length_b   1.000
_cell.length_c   1.000
_cell.angle_alpha   90.00
_cell.angle_beta   90.00
_cell.angle_gamma   90.00
#
_symmetry.space_group_name_H-M   'P 1'
#
loop_
_entity.id
_entity.type
_entity.pdbx_description
1 polymer ?
#
loop_
_entity_poly.entity_id
_entity_poly.type
_entity_poly.pdbx_seq_one_letter_code
_entity_poly.pdbx_strand_id
1 'polypeptide(L)'
;MILVTDDILPRTTNSEIGDIVWSDHVPVSVRLQAKFDHKGKPPWRLNDALTMHKDFRTQLSHDIREYFHNNTLPELEPTTTWQAHKAVVRGIFISRAAY
;
A
#
# COMPACT_ATOMS: atom_id res chain seq x y z
N MET A 1 -16.31 4.08 -19.01
CA MET A 1 -15.28 3.78 -17.97
C MET A 1 -13.98 4.44 -18.42
N ILE A 2 -13.37 5.27 -17.57
CA ILE A 2 -12.05 5.87 -17.85
C ILE A 2 -11.04 5.20 -16.92
N LEU A 3 -9.98 4.63 -17.50
CA LEU A 3 -8.88 4.01 -16.75
C LEU A 3 -7.70 4.98 -16.71
N VAL A 4 -7.09 5.13 -15.54
CA VAL A 4 -5.91 5.97 -15.33
C VAL A 4 -4.76 5.12 -14.78
N THR A 5 -3.53 5.48 -15.14
CA THR A 5 -2.31 4.84 -14.61
C THR A 5 -1.99 5.37 -13.21
N ASP A 6 -1.18 4.64 -12.45
CA ASP A 6 -0.73 5.03 -11.10
C ASP A 6 -0.01 6.39 -11.07
N ASP A 7 0.65 6.79 -12.17
CA ASP A 7 1.29 8.09 -12.32
C ASP A 7 0.28 9.26 -12.47
N ILE A 8 -0.87 8.99 -13.10
CA ILE A 8 -1.92 9.99 -13.37
C ILE A 8 -2.95 10.02 -12.23
N LEU A 9 -3.07 8.94 -11.46
CA LEU A 9 -4.01 8.83 -10.35
C LEU A 9 -3.85 9.98 -9.33
N PRO A 10 -2.64 10.35 -8.86
CA PRO A 10 -2.45 11.48 -7.96
C PRO A 10 -2.88 12.84 -8.54
N ARG A 11 -2.96 12.95 -9.87
CA ARG A 11 -3.39 14.16 -10.59
C ARG A 11 -4.90 14.22 -10.78
N THR A 12 -5.60 13.12 -10.55
CA THR A 12 -7.04 13.03 -10.77
C THR A 12 -7.79 13.67 -9.62
N THR A 13 -8.47 14.78 -9.88
CA THR A 13 -9.18 15.55 -8.84
C THR A 13 -10.65 15.22 -8.77
N ASN A 14 -11.27 14.86 -9.90
CA ASN A 14 -12.68 14.52 -9.97
C ASN A 14 -12.98 13.62 -11.17
N SER A 15 -14.06 12.86 -11.09
CA SER A 15 -14.68 12.13 -12.19
C SER A 15 -16.18 12.36 -12.15
N GLU A 16 -16.80 12.61 -13.31
CA GLU A 16 -18.23 12.87 -13.40
C GLU A 16 -18.87 12.10 -14.56
N ILE A 17 -20.12 11.72 -14.36
CA ILE A 17 -21.02 11.24 -15.42
C ILE A 17 -21.98 12.41 -15.66
N GLY A 18 -21.94 12.98 -16.86
CA GLY A 18 -22.77 14.14 -17.21
C GLY A 18 -24.19 13.74 -17.58
N ASP A 19 -24.96 14.69 -18.11
CA ASP A 19 -26.35 14.46 -18.50
C ASP A 19 -26.46 13.92 -19.93
N ILE A 20 -27.49 13.10 -20.17
CA ILE A 20 -27.85 12.61 -21.50
C ILE A 20 -28.78 13.64 -22.14
N VAL A 21 -28.24 14.43 -23.08
CA VAL A 21 -29.01 15.54 -23.68
C VAL A 21 -29.21 15.36 -25.20
N TRP A 22 -28.22 14.83 -25.94
CA TRP A 22 -28.26 14.76 -27.42
C TRP A 22 -27.91 13.38 -28.02
N SER A 23 -27.33 12.47 -27.23
CA SER A 23 -26.88 11.13 -27.67
C SER A 23 -27.51 10.07 -26.76
N ASP A 24 -27.58 8.84 -27.23
CA ASP A 24 -27.87 7.63 -26.46
C ASP A 24 -26.72 7.21 -25.51
N HIS A 25 -25.59 7.92 -25.54
CA HIS A 25 -24.47 7.76 -24.62
C HIS A 25 -24.33 8.95 -23.67
N VAL A 26 -24.04 8.64 -22.41
CA VAL A 26 -23.76 9.62 -21.37
C VAL A 26 -22.28 10.05 -21.42
N PRO A 27 -21.96 11.35 -21.41
CA PRO A 27 -20.58 11.78 -21.36
C PRO A 27 -19.94 11.42 -20.01
N VAL A 28 -18.71 10.92 -20.05
CA VAL A 28 -17.91 10.63 -18.85
C VAL A 28 -16.66 11.50 -18.90
N SER A 29 -16.39 12.21 -17.82
CA SER A 29 -15.34 13.23 -17.74
C SER A 29 -14.45 12.98 -16.52
N VAL A 30 -13.16 13.26 -16.66
CA VAL A 30 -12.16 13.21 -15.57
C VAL A 30 -11.40 14.52 -15.58
N ARG A 31 -11.29 15.15 -14.41
CA ARG A 31 -10.49 16.37 -14.22
C ARG A 31 -9.11 16.01 -13.71
N LEU A 32 -8.09 16.50 -14.42
CA LEU A 32 -6.69 16.33 -14.06
C LEU A 32 -6.09 17.67 -13.66
N GLN A 33 -5.27 17.67 -12.60
CA GLN A 33 -4.49 18.82 -12.22
C GLN A 33 -3.32 19.01 -13.22
N ALA A 34 -3.32 20.16 -13.91
CA ALA A 34 -2.32 20.47 -14.94
C ALA A 34 -0.92 20.70 -14.34
N LYS A 35 -0.86 21.47 -13.24
CA LYS A 35 0.35 21.62 -12.42
C LYS A 35 0.24 20.69 -11.22
N PHE A 36 1.01 19.63 -11.22
CA PHE A 36 1.07 18.69 -10.13
C PHE A 36 2.52 18.58 -9.68
N ASP A 37 2.83 19.11 -8.50
CA ASP A 37 4.09 18.80 -7.84
C ASP A 37 4.03 17.33 -7.43
N HIS A 38 4.62 16.47 -8.26
CA HIS A 38 4.70 15.05 -7.97
C HIS A 38 5.62 14.83 -6.77
N LYS A 39 5.04 14.96 -5.57
CA LYS A 39 5.53 14.32 -4.36
C LYS A 39 4.90 12.94 -4.30
N GLY A 40 5.16 12.11 -5.32
CA GLY A 40 4.85 10.69 -5.22
C GLY A 40 5.40 10.21 -3.90
N LYS A 41 4.59 9.53 -3.08
CA LYS A 41 5.17 8.85 -1.92
C LYS A 41 6.22 7.91 -2.52
N PRO A 42 7.50 8.06 -2.16
CA PRO A 42 8.50 7.17 -2.70
C PRO A 42 8.03 5.74 -2.41
N PRO A 43 8.21 4.80 -3.36
CA PRO A 43 7.86 3.41 -3.09
C PRO A 43 8.52 3.04 -1.77
N TRP A 44 7.73 2.45 -0.86
CA TRP A 44 8.25 2.12 0.46
C TRP A 44 9.53 1.31 0.30
N ARG A 45 10.58 1.76 0.99
CA ARG A 45 11.85 1.05 1.08
C ARG A 45 12.06 0.64 2.53
N LEU A 46 12.64 -0.54 2.72
CA LEU A 46 13.11 -0.96 4.02
C LEU A 46 14.16 0.05 4.52
N ASN A 47 14.01 0.52 5.76
CA ASN A 47 15.05 1.33 6.39
C ASN A 47 16.11 0.38 6.97
N ASP A 48 17.14 0.08 6.20
CA ASP A 48 18.19 -0.88 6.58
C ASP A 48 18.93 -0.48 7.87
N ALA A 49 18.98 0.80 8.20
CA ALA A 49 19.58 1.26 9.46
C ALA A 49 18.85 0.68 10.68
N LEU A 50 17.53 0.44 10.58
CA LEU A 50 16.77 -0.22 11.65
C LEU A 50 17.32 -1.61 11.97
N THR A 51 17.79 -2.33 10.95
CA THR A 51 18.36 -3.68 11.13
C THR A 51 19.71 -3.68 11.83
N MET A 52 20.39 -2.53 11.91
CA MET A 52 21.66 -2.41 12.64
C MET A 52 21.46 -2.25 14.15
N HIS A 53 20.27 -1.86 14.60
CA HIS A 53 19.97 -1.70 16.02
C HIS A 53 19.71 -3.05 16.69
N LYS A 54 20.56 -3.40 17.67
CA LYS A 54 20.50 -4.68 18.40
C LYS A 54 19.16 -4.89 19.10
N ASP A 55 18.61 -3.86 19.73
CA ASP A 55 17.34 -3.95 20.47
C ASP A 55 16.19 -4.23 19.51
N PHE A 56 16.16 -3.53 18.37
CA PHE A 56 15.16 -3.75 17.34
C PHE A 56 15.26 -5.16 16.73
N ARG A 57 16.47 -5.66 16.47
CA ARG A 57 16.66 -7.05 16.00
C ARG A 57 16.16 -8.08 17.00
N THR A 58 16.39 -7.85 18.29
CA THR A 58 15.93 -8.75 19.35
C THR A 58 14.40 -8.77 19.40
N GLN A 59 13.78 -7.60 19.36
CA GLN A 59 12.32 -7.46 19.32
C GLN A 59 11.73 -8.11 18.06
N LEU A 60 12.26 -7.77 16.88
CA LEU A 60 11.78 -8.31 15.61
C LEU A 60 11.90 -9.84 15.57
N SER A 61 12.97 -10.41 16.13
CA SER A 61 13.14 -11.87 16.20
C SER A 61 12.10 -12.52 17.11
N HIS A 62 11.71 -11.86 18.20
CA HIS A 62 10.63 -12.29 19.07
C HIS A 62 9.29 -12.23 18.33
N ASP A 63 8.96 -11.09 17.71
CA ASP A 63 7.70 -10.87 17.00
C ASP A 63 7.50 -11.86 15.85
N ILE A 64 8.57 -12.18 15.11
CA ILE A 64 8.53 -13.18 14.04
C ILE A 64 8.15 -14.56 14.60
N ARG A 65 8.76 -14.98 15.72
CA ARG A 65 8.48 -16.28 16.34
C ARG A 65 7.06 -16.34 16.88
N GLU A 66 6.62 -15.29 17.57
CA GLU A 66 5.26 -15.18 18.10
C GLU A 66 4.22 -15.22 16.97
N TYR A 67 4.48 -14.53 15.87
CA TYR A 67 3.61 -14.57 14.70
C TYR A 67 3.40 -16.01 14.19
N PHE A 68 4.48 -16.75 13.94
CA PHE A 68 4.35 -18.12 13.44
C PHE A 68 3.77 -19.08 14.48
N HIS A 69 4.05 -18.88 15.76
CA HIS A 69 3.42 -19.66 16.83
C HIS A 69 1.90 -19.51 16.83
N ASN A 70 1.41 -18.27 16.67
CA ASN A 70 -0.01 -17.95 16.79
C ASN A 70 -0.80 -18.15 15.50
N ASN A 71 -0.15 -18.10 14.33
CA ASN A 71 -0.82 -18.05 13.02
C ASN A 71 -0.54 -19.27 12.12
N THR A 72 0.19 -20.28 12.61
CA THR A 72 0.35 -21.56 11.91
C THR A 72 -0.80 -22.47 12.31
N LEU A 73 -1.88 -22.43 11.53
CA LEU A 73 -3.05 -23.28 11.71
C LEU A 73 -3.05 -24.41 10.69
N PRO A 74 -3.52 -25.63 11.03
CA PRO A 74 -3.61 -26.76 10.09
C PRO A 74 -4.49 -26.47 8.86
N GLU A 75 -5.41 -25.51 9.01
CA GLU A 75 -6.45 -25.15 8.05
C GLU A 75 -5.95 -24.11 7.03
N LEU A 76 -4.84 -23.43 7.33
CA LEU A 76 -4.28 -22.39 6.48
C LEU A 76 -3.18 -22.96 5.58
N GLU A 77 -3.26 -22.60 4.31
CA GLU A 77 -2.16 -22.79 3.38
C GLU A 77 -0.90 -22.03 3.88
N PRO A 78 0.29 -22.67 3.92
CA PRO A 78 1.53 -22.04 4.35
C PRO A 78 1.86 -20.75 3.59
N THR A 79 1.45 -20.70 2.32
CA THR A 79 1.61 -19.52 1.46
C THR A 79 0.85 -18.32 2.03
N THR A 80 -0.39 -18.50 2.47
CA THR A 80 -1.22 -17.44 3.07
C THR A 80 -0.58 -16.92 4.36
N THR A 81 -0.14 -17.80 5.26
CA THR A 81 0.55 -17.41 6.50
C THR A 81 1.82 -16.62 6.19
N TRP A 82 2.57 -17.01 5.16
CA TRP A 82 3.77 -16.29 4.71
C TRP A 82 3.46 -14.91 4.10
N GLN A 83 2.40 -14.78 3.28
CA GLN A 83 2.02 -13.48 2.73
C GLN A 83 1.59 -12.51 3.82
N ALA A 84 0.76 -12.98 4.76
CA ALA A 84 0.32 -12.19 5.91
C ALA A 84 1.52 -11.81 6.81
N HIS A 85 2.47 -12.72 7.01
CA HIS A 85 3.69 -12.46 7.76
C HIS A 85 4.47 -11.25 7.21
N LYS A 86 4.67 -11.22 5.89
CA LYS A 86 5.38 -10.12 5.22
C LYS A 86 4.67 -8.78 5.41
N ALA A 87 3.34 -8.77 5.39
CA ALA A 87 2.57 -7.56 5.65
C ALA A 87 2.76 -7.05 7.09
N VAL A 88 2.73 -7.96 8.07
CA VAL A 88 2.98 -7.65 9.48
C VAL A 88 4.38 -7.08 9.69
N VAL A 89 5.41 -7.77 9.20
CA VAL A 89 6.81 -7.31 9.32
C VAL A 89 6.98 -5.92 8.69
N ARG A 90 6.43 -5.69 7.50
CA ARG A 90 6.45 -4.37 6.86
C ARG A 90 5.80 -3.30 7.74
N GLY A 91 4.66 -3.60 8.38
CA GLY A 91 4.00 -2.72 9.32
C GLY A 91 4.88 -2.35 10.52
N ILE A 92 5.60 -3.31 11.09
CA ILE A 92 6.55 -3.08 12.19
C ILE A 92 7.64 -2.10 11.76
N PHE A 93 8.26 -2.30 10.59
CA PHE A 93 9.28 -1.39 10.07
C PHE A 93 8.75 0.02 9.80
N ILE A 94 7.55 0.15 9.23
CA ILE A 94 6.90 1.45 9.01
C ILE A 94 6.65 2.15 10.35
N SER A 95 6.09 1.44 11.33
CA SER A 95 5.83 1.98 12.66
C SER A 95 7.12 2.45 13.34
N ARG A 96 8.21 1.68 13.22
CA ARG A 96 9.48 2.02 13.85
C ARG A 96 10.18 3.21 13.18
N ALA A 97 10.03 3.38 11.87
CA ALA A 97 10.60 4.51 11.13
C ALA A 97 9.81 5.83 11.26
N ALA A 98 8.57 5.76 11.76
CA ALA A 98 7.72 6.94 11.98
C ALA A 98 7.97 7.67 13.31
N TYR A 99 8.73 7.05 14.23
CA TYR A 99 9.20 7.62 15.49
C TYR A 99 10.68 7.99 15.39
#